data_AF-A0AAW2KHQ0-F1
#
_entry.id   AF-A0AAW2KHQ0-F1
#
_cell.length_a   1.000
_cell.length_b   1.000
_cell.length_c   1.000
_cell.angle_alpha   90.00
_cell.angle_beta   90.00
_cell.angle_gamma   90.00
#
_symmetry.space_group_name_H-M   'P 1'
#
loop_
_entity.id
_entity.type
_entity.pdbx_description
1 polymer ?
#
loop_
_entity_poly.entity_id
_entity_poly.type
_entity_poly.pdbx_seq_one_letter_code
_entity_poly.pdbx_strand_id
1 'polypeptide(L)' 'MPEAPKESHKSAEYSVAENNRKKLEYIEDVTKNADEVQKRVLAEILSRNADVEYLKRHGLNGHTDRRISRKSCLL' A
#
# COMPACT_ATOMS: atom_id res chain seq x y z
N MET A 1 -47.51 -15.02 23.76
CA MET A 1 -46.43 -14.01 23.66
C MET A 1 -45.96 -14.01 22.21
N PRO A 2 -45.84 -12.86 21.52
CA PRO A 2 -45.27 -12.85 20.18
C PRO A 2 -43.73 -12.92 20.30
N GLU A 3 -43.09 -13.76 19.48
CA GLU A 3 -41.62 -13.84 19.40
C GLU A 3 -41.03 -12.55 18.80
N ALA A 4 -39.85 -12.15 19.27
CA ALA A 4 -39.17 -10.93 18.82
C ALA A 4 -38.58 -11.08 17.40
N PRO A 5 -38.53 -10.01 16.59
CA PRO A 5 -38.07 -10.09 15.19
C PRO A 5 -36.57 -10.43 15.08
N LYS A 6 -36.23 -11.48 14.33
CA LYS A 6 -34.86 -11.97 14.09
C LYS A 6 -34.06 -11.15 13.04
N GLU A 7 -34.61 -10.02 12.58
CA GLU A 7 -34.11 -9.30 11.40
C GLU A 7 -32.87 -8.43 11.66
N SER A 8 -32.50 -8.15 12.91
CA SER A 8 -31.34 -7.27 13.21
C SER A 8 -29.96 -7.94 13.02
N HIS A 9 -29.90 -9.28 12.98
CA HIS A 9 -28.62 -9.99 12.91
C HIS A 9 -28.12 -10.18 11.47
N LYS A 10 -29.02 -10.30 10.49
CA LYS A 10 -28.64 -10.53 9.08
C LYS A 10 -27.95 -9.32 8.45
N SER A 11 -28.41 -8.10 8.76
CA SER A 11 -27.83 -6.88 8.17
C SER A 11 -26.39 -6.63 8.63
N ALA A 12 -26.09 -6.93 9.90
CA ALA A 12 -24.74 -6.84 10.45
C ALA A 12 -23.81 -7.92 9.84
N GLU A 13 -24.28 -9.15 9.67
CA GLU A 13 -23.51 -10.23 9.02
C GLU A 13 -23.19 -9.92 7.55
N TYR A 14 -24.17 -9.42 6.79
CA TYR A 14 -23.96 -9.02 5.40
C TYR A 14 -22.95 -7.87 5.27
N SER A 15 -22.98 -6.91 6.20
CA SER A 15 -22.02 -5.80 6.24
C SER A 15 -20.59 -6.28 6.55
N VAL A 16 -20.44 -7.22 7.49
CA VAL A 16 -19.12 -7.79 7.83
C VAL A 16 -18.55 -8.59 6.66
N ALA A 17 -19.38 -9.39 5.97
CA ALA A 17 -18.94 -10.15 4.80
C ALA A 17 -18.48 -9.23 3.65
N GLU A 18 -19.18 -8.12 3.39
CA GLU A 18 -18.78 -7.16 2.37
C GLU A 18 -17.46 -6.46 2.71
N ASN A 19 -17.27 -6.09 3.99
CA ASN A 19 -16.03 -5.48 4.47
C ASN A 19 -14.84 -6.44 4.36
N ASN A 20 -15.05 -7.72 4.69
CA ASN A 20 -14.01 -8.74 4.55
C ASN A 20 -13.65 -8.97 3.08
N ARG A 21 -14.64 -9.01 2.19
CA ARG A 21 -14.41 -9.11 0.75
C ARG A 21 -13.53 -7.97 0.24
N LYS A 22 -13.85 -6.72 0.58
CA LYS A 22 -13.05 -5.55 0.17
C LYS A 22 -11.60 -5.61 0.67
N LYS A 23 -11.39 -6.09 1.90
CA LYS A 23 -10.05 -6.26 2.46
C LYS A 23 -9.25 -7.36 1.73
N LEU A 24 -9.90 -8.48 1.38
CA LEU A 24 -9.25 -9.56 0.64
C LEU A 24 -8.90 -9.12 -0.79
N GLU A 25 -9.80 -8.42 -1.48
CA GLU A 25 -9.54 -7.83 -2.79
C GLU A 25 -8.36 -6.85 -2.76
N TYR A 26 -8.26 -6.03 -1.71
CA TYR A 26 -7.12 -5.13 -1.53
C TYR A 26 -5.79 -5.90 -1.33
N ILE A 27 -5.79 -6.95 -0.51
CA ILE A 27 -4.59 -7.77 -0.29
C ILE A 27 -4.17 -8.43 -1.60
N GLU A 28 -5.10 -8.99 -2.36
CA GLU A 28 -4.82 -9.59 -3.66
C GLU A 28 -4.25 -8.57 -4.64
N ASP A 29 -4.84 -7.37 -4.74
CA ASP A 29 -4.38 -6.33 -5.64
C ASP A 29 -2.97 -5.84 -5.28
N VAL A 30 -2.70 -5.57 -4.01
CA VAL A 30 -1.39 -5.10 -3.54
C VAL A 30 -0.33 -6.19 -3.69
N THR A 31 -0.65 -7.44 -3.40
CA THR A 31 0.32 -8.55 -3.51
C THR A 31 0.61 -8.91 -4.96
N LYS A 32 -0.39 -8.87 -5.84
CA LYS A 32 -0.22 -9.09 -7.28
C LYS A 32 0.59 -7.98 -7.95
N ASN A 33 0.40 -6.74 -7.53
CA ASN A 33 1.06 -5.57 -8.09
C ASN A 33 2.23 -5.07 -7.21
N ALA A 34 2.79 -5.93 -6.35
CA ALA A 34 3.78 -5.54 -5.34
C ALA A 34 5.00 -4.80 -5.93
N ASP A 35 5.43 -5.18 -7.13
CA ASP A 35 6.55 -4.54 -7.83
C ASP A 35 6.26 -3.07 -8.17
N GLU A 36 5.07 -2.80 -8.70
CA GLU A 36 4.62 -1.47 -9.08
C GLU A 36 4.31 -0.61 -7.85
N VAL A 37 3.70 -1.20 -6.82
CA VAL A 37 3.47 -0.53 -5.54
C VAL A 37 4.80 -0.13 -4.90
N GLN A 38 5.78 -1.02 -4.86
CA GLN A 38 7.11 -0.71 -4.31
C GLN A 38 7.82 0.39 -5.12
N LYS A 39 7.74 0.38 -6.45
CA LYS A 39 8.30 1.45 -7.29
C LYS A 39 7.66 2.80 -6.98
N ARG A 40 6.33 2.86 -6.87
CA ARG A 40 5.59 4.10 -6.57
C ARG A 40 5.94 4.64 -5.19
N VAL A 41 5.97 3.79 -4.17
CA VAL A 41 6.35 4.19 -2.81
C VAL A 41 7.78 4.72 -2.78
N LEU A 42 8.72 4.03 -3.43
CA LEU A 42 10.11 4.49 -3.52
C LEU A 42 10.22 5.82 -4.26
N ALA A 43 9.47 6.00 -5.35
CA ALA A 43 9.41 7.25 -6.09
C ALA A 43 8.96 8.41 -5.20
N GLU A 44 7.89 8.20 -4.45
CA GLU A 44 7.32 9.22 -3.58
C GLU A 44 8.28 9.61 -2.44
N ILE A 45 8.95 8.62 -1.83
CA ILE A 45 9.96 8.88 -0.79
C ILE A 45 11.11 9.71 -1.37
N LEU A 46 11.63 9.34 -2.54
CA LEU A 46 12.74 10.05 -3.16
C LEU A 46 12.33 11.45 -3.64
N SER A 47 11.12 11.62 -4.17
CA SER A 47 10.59 12.95 -4.55
C SER A 47 10.42 13.86 -3.34
N ARG A 48 9.88 13.35 -2.22
CA ARG A 48 9.71 14.13 -0.99
C ARG A 48 11.04 14.50 -0.32
N ASN A 49 12.07 13.67 -0.48
CA ASN A 49 13.38 13.89 0.12
C ASN A 49 14.41 14.45 -0.86
N ALA A 50 14.06 14.78 -2.11
CA ALA A 50 15.02 15.16 -3.15
C ALA A 50 16.01 16.23 -2.68
N ASP A 51 15.58 17.15 -1.82
CA ASP A 51 16.41 18.25 -1.35
C ASP A 51 17.40 17.92 -0.24
N VAL A 52 17.35 16.72 0.35
CA VAL A 52 18.26 16.34 1.44
C VAL A 52 19.68 16.07 0.93
N GLU A 53 20.68 16.55 1.67
CA GLU A 53 22.11 16.42 1.29
C GLU A 53 22.51 14.98 0.96
N TYR A 54 21.97 14.00 1.69
CA TYR A 54 22.27 12.59 1.46
C TYR A 54 21.89 12.14 0.04
N LEU A 55 20.72 12.53 -0.46
CA LEU A 55 20.28 12.17 -1.82
C LEU A 55 20.99 12.98 -2.90
N LYS A 56 21.38 14.24 -2.61
CA LYS A 56 22.23 15.06 -3.50
C LYS A 56 23.63 14.47 -3.65
N ARG A 57 24.26 14.04 -2.55
CA ARG A 57 25.61 13.45 -2.55
C ARG A 57 25.68 12.10 -3.27
N HIS A 58 24.59 11.33 -3.25
CA HIS A 58 24.51 10.02 -3.91
C HIS A 58 23.91 10.05 -5.32
N GLY A 59 23.63 11.24 -5.89
CA GLY A 59 23.11 11.37 -7.25
C GLY A 59 21.70 10.79 -7.44
N LEU A 60 20.94 10.65 -6.35
CA LEU A 60 19.59 10.08 -6.32
C LEU A 60 18.50 11.14 -6.47
N ASN A 61 18.87 12.32 -6.99
CA ASN A 61 18.04 13.51 -7.10
C ASN A 61 16.97 13.37 -8.20
N GLY A 62 15.98 12.51 -7.98
CA GLY A 62 14.88 12.23 -8.91
C GLY A 62 15.10 11.05 -9.86
N HIS A 63 16.22 10.34 -9.76
CA HIS A 63 16.44 9.10 -10.51
C HIS A 63 15.77 7.92 -9.81
N THR A 64 14.51 7.69 -10.13
CA THR A 64 13.64 6.61 -9.64
C THR A 64 14.00 5.22 -10.16
N ASP A 65 15.13 5.08 -10.84
CA ASP A 65 15.54 3.84 -11.46
C ASP A 65 15.98 2.83 -10.40
N ARG A 66 15.23 1.74 -10.27
CA ARG A 66 15.43 0.66 -9.28
C ARG A 66 16.86 0.11 -9.24
N ARG A 67 17.60 0.25 -10.34
CA ARG A 67 19.02 -0.14 -10.45
C ARG A 67 19.98 0.76 -9.67
N ILE A 68 19.64 2.04 -9.45
CA ILE A 68 20.51 3.03 -8.83
C ILE A 68 20.37 2.98 -7.30
N SER A 69 19.15 2.81 -6.78
CA SER A 69 18.88 2.67 -5.34
C SER A 69 19.64 1.50 -4.68
N ARG A 70 19.80 0.36 -5.36
CA ARG A 70 20.51 -0.80 -4.81
C ARG A 70 21.99 -0.56 -4.54
N LYS A 71 22.66 0.28 -5.34
CA LYS A 71 24.10 0.52 -5.21
C LYS A 71 24.44 1.45 -4.03
N SER A 72 23.50 2.29 -3.60
CA SER A 72 23.75 3.29 -2.56
C SER A 72 23.43 2.81 -1.14
N CYS A 73 22.54 1.82 -0.95
CA CYS A 73 22.28 1.21 0.37
C CYS A 73 23.28 0.10 0.77
N LEU A 74 24.27 -0.20 -0.08
CA LEU A 74 25.26 -1.26 0.12
C LEU A 74 26.64 -0.73 0.58
N LEU A 75 26.69 0.52 1.03
CA LEU A 75 27.84 1.15 1.69
C LEU A 75 27.39 1.68 3.06
#